data_AF-A0A5C6MA39-F1
#
_entry.id   AF-A0A5C6MA39-F1
#
_cell.length_a   1.000
_cell.length_b   1.000
_cell.length_c   1.000
_cell.angle_alpha   90.00
_cell.angle_beta   90.00
_cell.angle_gamma   90.00
#
_symmetry.space_group_name_H-M   'P 1'
#
loop_
_entity.id
_entity.type
_entity.pdbx_description
1 polymer ?
#
loop_
_entity_poly.entity_id
_entity_poly.type
_entity_poly.pdbx_seq_one_letter_code
_entity_poly.pdbx_strand_id
1 'polypeptide(L)'
;MTVGQIAGLIAAIAFAVLVLFIIFVLMQMMRTLGEVNKSISAITSDVDGLSGEVENMLVKSNVLLDDVNDKVATIDPLFQAVADLSESVSDLNDASRDLVSHVSATSKKAKDSSAFINVGKKAFDFYKNRKA
;
A
#
# COMPACT_ATOMS: atom_id res chain seq x y z
N MET A 1 59.54 -64.20 -25.87
CA MET A 1 58.52 -63.64 -24.96
C MET A 1 57.22 -64.37 -25.24
N THR A 2 56.56 -64.92 -24.22
CA THR A 2 55.26 -65.59 -24.42
C THR A 2 54.16 -64.54 -24.60
N VAL A 3 53.09 -64.88 -25.32
CA VAL A 3 51.95 -63.96 -25.56
C VAL A 3 51.37 -63.44 -24.24
N GLY A 4 51.39 -64.26 -23.18
CA GLY A 4 50.95 -63.86 -21.83
C GLY A 4 51.80 -62.76 -21.18
N GLN A 5 53.11 -62.72 -21.43
CA GLN A 5 53.97 -61.66 -20.90
C GLN A 5 53.68 -60.30 -21.56
N ILE A 6 53.43 -60.31 -22.87
CA ILE A 6 53.07 -59.10 -23.62
C ILE A 6 51.69 -58.60 -23.17
N ALA A 7 50.72 -59.51 -23.00
CA ALA A 7 49.40 -59.17 -22.50
C ALA A 7 49.44 -58.61 -21.06
N GLY A 8 50.24 -59.22 -20.18
CA GLY A 8 50.42 -58.74 -18.80
C GLY A 8 51.04 -57.34 -18.74
N LEU A 9 52.00 -57.02 -19.60
CA LEU A 9 52.60 -55.69 -19.67
C LEU A 9 51.59 -54.62 -20.11
N ILE A 10 50.78 -54.92 -21.13
CA ILE A 10 49.73 -54.00 -21.62
C ILE A 10 48.69 -53.77 -20.53
N ALA A 11 48.25 -54.84 -19.86
CA ALA A 11 47.28 -54.75 -18.76
C ALA A 11 47.82 -53.92 -17.59
N ALA A 12 49.10 -54.09 -17.23
CA ALA A 12 49.74 -53.31 -16.17
C ALA A 12 49.80 -51.81 -16.50
N ILE A 13 50.13 -51.46 -17.75
CA ILE A 13 50.15 -50.06 -18.21
C ILE A 13 48.74 -49.47 -18.20
N ALA A 14 47.76 -50.20 -18.73
CA ALA A 14 46.36 -49.75 -18.73
C ALA A 14 45.83 -49.51 -17.31
N PHE A 15 46.16 -50.41 -16.38
CA PHE A 15 45.80 -50.26 -14.97
C PHE A 15 46.49 -49.06 -14.33
N ALA A 16 47.78 -48.84 -14.61
CA ALA A 16 48.51 -47.68 -14.10
C ALA A 16 47.88 -46.35 -14.57
N VAL A 17 47.52 -46.25 -15.86
CA VAL A 17 46.82 -45.08 -16.42
C VAL A 17 45.47 -44.87 -15.74
N LEU A 18 44.71 -45.95 -15.53
CA LEU A 18 43.42 -45.90 -14.84
C LEU A 18 43.55 -45.38 -13.42
N VAL A 19 44.55 -45.86 -12.66
CA VAL A 19 44.80 -45.40 -11.29
C VAL A 19 45.16 -43.91 -11.26
N LEU A 20 46.02 -43.44 -12.18
CA LEU A 20 46.36 -42.02 -12.29
C LEU A 20 45.14 -41.15 -12.59
N PHE A 21 44.25 -41.62 -13.47
CA PHE A 21 43.00 -40.93 -13.78
C PHE A 21 42.08 -40.86 -12.55
N ILE A 22 41.94 -41.94 -11.80
CA ILE A 22 41.12 -41.94 -10.56
C ILE A 22 41.68 -40.96 -9.54
N ILE A 23 43.00 -40.94 -9.33
CA ILE A 23 43.64 -39.99 -8.40
C ILE A 23 43.31 -38.55 -8.81
N PHE A 24 43.38 -38.23 -10.10
CA PHE A 24 43.00 -36.91 -10.60
C PHE A 24 41.54 -36.56 -10.30
N VAL A 25 40.60 -37.47 -10.58
CA VAL A 25 39.17 -37.26 -10.31
C VAL A 25 38.90 -37.09 -8.81
N LEU A 26 39.54 -37.91 -7.96
CA LEU A 26 39.40 -37.79 -6.50
C LEU A 26 39.93 -36.46 -5.98
N MET A 27 41.07 -35.98 -6.50
CA MET A 27 41.59 -34.66 -6.15
C MET A 27 40.61 -33.55 -6.53
N GLN A 28 40.00 -33.63 -7.71
CA GLN A 28 39.01 -32.66 -8.13
C GLN A 28 37.74 -32.73 -7.26
N MET A 29 37.29 -33.93 -6.90
CA MET A 29 36.14 -34.13 -6.03
C MET A 29 36.38 -33.57 -4.62
N MET A 30 37.58 -33.75 -4.06
CA MET A 30 37.95 -33.14 -2.77
C MET A 30 37.88 -31.62 -2.80
N ARG A 31 38.30 -30.99 -3.90
CA ARG A 31 38.18 -29.53 -4.07
C ARG A 31 36.71 -29.10 -4.11
N THR A 32 35.89 -29.79 -4.90
CA THR A 32 34.45 -29.53 -5.00
C THR A 32 33.75 -29.73 -3.66
N LEU A 33 34.07 -30.78 -2.91
CA LEU A 33 33.51 -31.00 -1.56
C LEU A 33 33.93 -29.88 -0.59
N GLY A 34 35.16 -29.39 -0.70
CA GLY A 34 35.62 -28.23 0.07
C GLY A 34 34.85 -26.95 -0.26
N GLU A 35 34.56 -26.71 -1.54
CA GLU A 35 33.73 -25.58 -1.98
C GLU A 35 32.28 -25.73 -1.52
N VAL A 36 31.69 -26.93 -1.65
CA VAL A 36 30.33 -27.22 -1.16
C VAL A 36 30.24 -27.00 0.35
N ASN A 37 31.24 -27.44 1.12
CA ASN A 37 31.26 -27.20 2.57
C ASN A 37 31.32 -25.70 2.90
N LYS A 38 32.11 -24.92 2.16
CA LYS A 38 32.12 -23.45 2.30
C LYS A 38 30.78 -22.84 1.93
N SER A 39 30.15 -23.28 0.85
CA SER A 39 28.82 -22.80 0.45
C SER A 39 27.76 -23.12 1.50
N ILE A 40 27.75 -24.33 2.04
CA ILE A 40 26.83 -24.71 3.13
C ILE A 40 27.08 -23.82 4.36
N SER A 41 28.34 -23.64 4.75
CA SER A 41 28.68 -22.76 5.88
C SER A 41 28.24 -21.31 5.66
N ALA A 42 28.40 -20.77 4.46
CA ALA A 42 27.94 -19.43 4.11
C ALA A 42 26.41 -19.34 4.15
N ILE A 43 25.71 -20.30 3.54
CA ILE A 43 24.24 -20.38 3.58
C ILE A 43 23.73 -20.46 5.01
N THR A 44 24.32 -21.30 5.87
CA THR A 44 23.93 -21.39 7.28
C THR A 44 24.13 -20.05 7.98
N SER A 45 25.27 -19.38 7.76
CA SER A 45 25.52 -18.05 8.34
C SER A 45 24.53 -17.00 7.85
N ASP A 46 24.17 -17.02 6.56
CA ASP A 46 23.21 -16.09 5.97
C ASP A 46 21.80 -16.35 6.50
N VAL A 47 21.41 -17.62 6.69
CA VAL A 47 20.13 -18.01 7.28
C VAL A 47 20.05 -17.60 8.75
N ASP A 48 21.12 -17.78 9.52
CA ASP A 48 21.17 -17.33 10.92
C ASP A 48 21.06 -15.79 10.99
N GLY A 49 21.75 -15.08 10.11
CA GLY A 49 21.64 -13.62 9.99
C GLY A 49 20.24 -13.16 9.58
N LEU A 50 19.63 -13.83 8.60
CA LEU A 50 18.25 -13.56 8.16
C LEU A 50 17.25 -13.84 9.27
N SER A 51 17.40 -14.93 10.01
CA SER A 51 16.54 -15.26 11.15
C SER A 51 16.60 -14.16 12.21
N GLY A 52 17.80 -13.66 12.52
CA GLY A 52 17.97 -12.54 13.44
C GLY A 52 17.32 -11.23 12.93
N GLU A 53 17.46 -10.91 11.64
CA GLU A 53 16.80 -9.73 11.07
C GLU A 53 15.27 -9.90 11.01
N VAL A 54 14.76 -11.10 10.75
CA VAL A 54 13.32 -11.40 10.81
C VAL A 54 12.80 -11.26 12.24
N GLU A 55 13.54 -11.74 13.24
CA GLU A 55 13.19 -11.51 14.66
C GLU A 55 13.14 -10.01 14.97
N ASN A 56 14.15 -9.25 14.57
CA ASN A 56 14.16 -7.78 14.70
C ASN A 56 12.98 -7.13 13.97
N MET A 57 12.61 -7.63 12.78
CA MET A 57 11.47 -7.13 12.02
C MET A 57 10.15 -7.45 12.72
N LEU A 58 10.00 -8.62 13.33
CA LEU A 58 8.83 -8.97 14.15
C LEU A 58 8.73 -8.07 15.37
N VAL A 59 9.85 -7.78 16.04
CA VAL A 59 9.89 -6.83 17.16
C VAL A 59 9.51 -5.42 16.70
N LYS A 60 10.11 -4.91 15.61
CA LYS A 60 9.76 -3.60 15.04
C LYS A 60 8.32 -3.52 14.56
N SER A 61 7.80 -4.59 13.97
CA SER A 61 6.40 -4.70 13.56
C SER A 61 5.48 -4.66 14.78
N ASN A 62 5.82 -5.35 15.87
CA ASN A 62 5.05 -5.30 17.11
C ASN A 62 5.05 -3.88 17.71
N VAL A 63 6.21 -3.22 17.76
CA VAL A 63 6.32 -1.82 18.21
C VAL A 63 5.53 -0.87 17.30
N LEU A 64 5.57 -1.08 15.98
CA LEU A 64 4.80 -0.29 15.03
C LEU A 64 3.29 -0.52 15.20
N LEU A 65 2.86 -1.76 15.44
CA LEU A 65 1.45 -2.06 15.69
C LEU A 65 0.96 -1.42 16.98
N ASP A 66 1.78 -1.41 18.04
CA ASP A 66 1.48 -0.68 19.28
C ASP A 66 1.37 0.84 19.01
N ASP A 67 2.33 1.43 18.31
CA ASP A 67 2.31 2.87 17.96
C ASP A 67 1.11 3.23 17.06
N VAL A 68 0.75 2.36 16.12
CA VAL A 68 -0.45 2.54 15.29
C VAL A 68 -1.72 2.44 16.14
N ASN A 69 -1.82 1.48 17.05
CA ASN A 69 -2.96 1.34 17.95
C ASN A 69 -3.12 2.59 18.83
N ASP A 70 -2.03 3.08 19.42
CA ASP A 70 -2.04 4.29 20.24
C ASP A 70 -2.40 5.54 19.41
N LYS A 71 -1.82 5.69 18.21
CA LYS A 71 -2.15 6.81 17.32
C LYS A 71 -3.60 6.76 16.84
N VAL A 72 -4.14 5.58 16.50
CA VAL A 72 -5.54 5.44 16.09
C VAL A 72 -6.48 5.82 17.23
N ALA A 73 -6.19 5.41 18.46
CA ALA A 73 -6.97 5.82 19.64
C ALA A 73 -7.02 7.35 19.82
N THR A 74 -5.95 8.07 19.44
CA THR A 74 -5.96 9.55 19.45
C THR A 74 -6.72 10.18 18.29
N ILE A 75 -7.00 9.44 17.22
CA ILE A 75 -7.72 9.91 16.04
C ILE A 75 -9.23 9.63 16.15
N ASP A 76 -9.67 8.72 17.01
CA ASP A 76 -11.11 8.45 17.27
C ASP A 76 -11.95 9.73 17.51
N PRO A 77 -11.49 10.72 18.32
CA PRO A 77 -12.22 11.97 18.51
C PRO A 77 -12.31 12.82 17.23
N LEU A 78 -11.33 12.70 16.33
CA LEU A 78 -11.36 13.40 15.04
C LEU A 78 -12.39 12.79 14.09
N PHE A 79 -12.53 11.45 14.07
CA PHE A 79 -13.61 10.81 13.33
C PHE A 79 -14.98 11.25 13.83
N GLN A 80 -15.15 11.36 15.14
CA GLN A 80 -16.39 11.85 15.73
C GLN A 80 -16.62 13.34 15.42
N ALA A 81 -15.61 14.19 15.53
CA ALA A 81 -15.71 15.60 15.15
C ALA A 81 -16.06 15.80 13.66
N VAL A 82 -15.55 14.94 12.78
CA VAL A 82 -15.92 14.95 11.35
C VAL A 82 -17.37 14.50 11.15
N ALA A 83 -17.85 13.52 11.91
CA ALA A 83 -19.25 13.10 11.89
C ALA A 83 -20.18 14.26 12.34
N ASP A 84 -19.88 14.89 13.47
CA ASP A 84 -20.63 16.03 14.01
C ASP A 84 -20.59 17.23 13.05
N LEU A 85 -19.45 17.47 12.39
CA LEU A 85 -19.33 18.50 11.35
C LEU A 85 -20.15 18.14 10.10
N SER A 86 -20.16 16.88 9.68
CA SER A 86 -20.99 16.42 8.55
C SER A 86 -22.47 16.64 8.84
N GLU A 87 -22.91 16.34 10.05
CA GLU A 87 -24.29 16.59 10.50
C GLU A 87 -24.58 18.11 10.52
N SER A 88 -23.67 18.91 11.08
CA SER A 88 -23.79 20.38 11.09
C SER A 88 -23.86 20.99 9.67
N VAL A 89 -23.10 20.46 8.71
CA VAL A 89 -23.13 20.92 7.31
C VAL A 89 -24.42 20.46 6.61
N SER A 90 -24.91 19.26 6.92
CA SER A 90 -26.21 18.77 6.43
C SER A 90 -27.35 19.65 6.93
N ASP A 91 -27.40 19.91 8.24
CA ASP A 91 -28.38 20.78 8.87
C ASP A 91 -28.32 22.20 8.31
N LEU A 92 -27.11 22.73 8.06
CA LEU A 92 -26.94 24.04 7.44
C LEU A 92 -27.44 24.07 5.98
N ASN A 93 -27.21 23.01 5.21
CA ASN A 93 -27.70 22.89 3.85
C ASN A 93 -29.24 22.82 3.81
N ASP A 94 -29.84 22.02 4.71
CA ASP A 94 -31.29 21.90 4.83
C ASP A 94 -31.92 23.22 5.28
N ALA A 95 -31.37 23.87 6.31
CA ALA A 95 -31.82 25.18 6.78
C ALA A 95 -31.67 26.27 5.69
N SER A 96 -30.58 26.24 4.91
CA SER A 96 -30.37 27.18 3.80
C SER A 96 -31.39 26.96 2.68
N ARG A 97 -31.66 25.70 2.34
CA ARG A 97 -32.63 25.33 1.31
C ARG A 97 -34.05 25.66 1.74
N ASP A 98 -34.40 25.41 2.99
CA ASP A 98 -35.68 25.78 3.58
C ASP A 98 -35.85 27.30 3.57
N LEU A 99 -34.86 28.08 4.03
CA LEU A 99 -34.90 29.54 3.99
C LEU A 99 -35.10 30.08 2.56
N VAL A 100 -34.34 29.57 1.59
CA VAL A 100 -34.48 29.95 0.18
C VAL A 100 -35.85 29.56 -0.36
N SER A 101 -36.39 28.40 0.00
CA SER A 101 -37.73 27.97 -0.39
C SER A 101 -38.82 28.88 0.20
N HIS A 102 -38.69 29.29 1.47
CA HIS A 102 -39.61 30.20 2.14
C HIS A 102 -39.56 31.62 1.57
N VAL A 103 -38.36 32.16 1.32
CA VAL A 103 -38.18 33.47 0.69
C VAL A 103 -38.68 33.47 -0.75
N SER A 104 -38.36 32.44 -1.53
CA SER A 104 -38.84 32.33 -2.92
C SER A 104 -40.35 32.10 -3.00
N ALA A 105 -40.94 31.32 -2.09
CA ALA A 105 -42.38 31.16 -1.97
C ALA A 105 -43.06 32.48 -1.56
N THR A 106 -42.47 33.23 -0.62
CA THR A 106 -42.97 34.55 -0.19
C THR A 106 -42.85 35.58 -1.32
N SER A 107 -41.74 35.59 -2.05
CA SER A 107 -41.52 36.46 -3.21
C SER A 107 -42.43 36.09 -4.38
N LYS A 108 -42.66 34.80 -4.66
CA LYS A 108 -43.65 34.35 -5.65
C LYS A 108 -45.06 34.73 -5.23
N LYS A 109 -45.45 34.53 -3.97
CA LYS A 109 -46.75 35.00 -3.44
C LYS A 109 -46.91 36.51 -3.56
N ALA A 110 -45.85 37.29 -3.30
CA ALA A 110 -45.85 38.73 -3.45
C ALA A 110 -45.89 39.17 -4.93
N LYS A 111 -45.31 38.39 -5.86
CA LYS A 111 -45.38 38.62 -7.31
C LYS A 111 -46.73 38.21 -7.92
N ASP A 112 -47.33 37.11 -7.48
CA ASP A 112 -48.66 36.64 -7.92
C ASP A 112 -49.81 37.42 -7.28
N SER A 113 -49.56 38.16 -6.19
CA SER A 113 -50.51 39.13 -5.66
C SER A 113 -50.55 40.37 -6.56
N SER A 114 -51.26 40.22 -7.67
CA SER A 114 -51.57 41.25 -8.68
C SER A 114 -52.20 42.52 -8.08
N ALA A 115 -52.68 42.48 -6.83
CA ALA A 115 -53.19 43.64 -6.10
C ALA A 115 -52.09 44.66 -5.77
N PHE A 116 -50.92 44.25 -5.26
CA PHE A 116 -49.88 45.19 -4.81
C PHE A 116 -49.09 45.80 -5.96
N ILE A 117 -48.77 45.04 -7.01
CA ILE A 117 -48.07 45.55 -8.19
C ILE A 117 -48.95 46.58 -8.93
N ASN A 118 -50.26 46.32 -9.02
CA ASN A 118 -51.19 47.25 -9.67
C ASN A 118 -51.43 48.52 -8.83
N VAL A 119 -51.42 48.43 -7.50
CA VAL A 119 -51.53 49.60 -6.60
C VAL A 119 -50.27 50.47 -6.67
N GLY A 120 -49.07 49.87 -6.63
CA GLY A 120 -47.81 50.60 -6.76
C GLY A 120 -47.66 51.31 -8.11
N LYS A 121 -48.00 50.63 -9.21
CA LYS A 121 -48.02 51.25 -10.54
C LYS A 121 -49.06 52.36 -10.64
N LYS A 122 -50.29 52.17 -10.15
CA LYS A 122 -51.32 53.23 -10.14
C LYS A 122 -50.92 54.46 -9.33
N ALA A 123 -50.27 54.27 -8.18
CA ALA A 123 -49.81 55.39 -7.36
C ALA A 123 -48.68 56.17 -8.05
N PHE A 124 -47.76 55.46 -8.72
CA PHE A 124 -46.66 56.08 -9.45
C PHE A 124 -47.16 56.84 -10.69
N ASP A 125 -48.10 56.29 -11.43
CA ASP A 125 -48.72 56.97 -12.58
C ASP A 125 -49.51 58.22 -12.13
N PHE A 126 -50.19 58.17 -10.99
CA PHE A 126 -50.91 59.33 -10.45
C PHE A 126 -49.96 60.47 -10.03
N TYR A 127 -48.77 60.15 -9.51
CA TYR A 127 -47.76 61.15 -9.17
C TYR A 127 -47.10 61.75 -10.42
N LYS A 128 -46.83 60.93 -11.44
CA LYS A 128 -46.22 61.39 -12.69
C LYS A 128 -47.15 62.32 -13.48
N ASN A 129 -48.46 62.03 -13.50
CA ASN A 129 -49.44 62.83 -14.23
C ASN A 129 -49.78 64.19 -13.59
N ARG A 130 -49.21 64.49 -12.41
CA ARG A 130 -49.37 65.78 -11.73
C ARG A 130 -48.20 66.74 -12.00
N LYS A 131 -47.19 66.30 -12.77
CA LYS A 131 -46.00 67.09 -13.16
C LYS A 131 -45.88 67.34 -14.68
N ALA A 132 -46.92 67.06 -15.46
CA ALA A 132 -47.03 67.44 -16.88
C ALA A 132 -48.11 68.51 -17.04
#